data_AF-A0A1F8NX99-F1
#
_entry.id   AF-A0A1F8NX99-F1
#
_cell.length_a   1.000
_cell.length_b   1.000
_cell.length_c   1.000
_cell.angle_alpha   90.00
_cell.angle_beta   90.00
_cell.angle_gamma   90.00
#
_symmetry.space_group_name_H-M   'P 1'
#
loop_
_entity.id
_entity.type
_entity.pdbx_description
1 polymer ?
#
loop_
_entity_poly.entity_id
_entity_poly.type
_entity_poly.pdbx_seq_one_letter_code
_entity_poly.pdbx_strand_id
1 'polypeptide(L)' 'MDTQELIKLLPLLAPLVLIQLVLLVAGLLDLAKAERRTRGPKWLWAVVILFISILGPVIYFLAGREEA' A
#
# COMPACT_ATOMS: atom_id res chain seq x y z
N MET A 1 4.98 -23.40 20.39
CA MET A 1 5.73 -22.16 20.17
C MET A 1 5.34 -21.21 21.28
N ASP A 2 6.28 -20.87 22.15
CA ASP A 2 6.00 -20.02 23.30
C ASP A 2 5.80 -18.56 22.89
N THR A 3 4.96 -17.84 23.62
CA THR A 3 4.67 -16.42 23.36
C THR A 3 5.93 -15.55 23.32
N GLN A 4 6.94 -15.91 24.10
CA GLN A 4 8.24 -15.23 24.13
C GLN A 4 9.01 -15.36 22.83
N GLU A 5 8.87 -16.48 22.11
CA GLU A 5 9.50 -16.66 20.80
C GLU A 5 8.80 -15.82 19.72
N LEU A 6 7.47 -15.64 19.82
CA LEU A 6 6.73 -14.74 18.92
C LEU A 6 7.16 -13.28 19.06
N ILE A 7 7.37 -12.82 20.30
CA ILE A 7 7.77 -11.44 20.59
C ILE A 7 9.15 -11.11 20.00
N LYS A 8 10.06 -12.08 19.93
CA LYS A 8 11.39 -11.91 19.30
C LYS A 8 11.31 -11.64 17.79
N LEU A 9 10.23 -12.06 17.12
CA LEU A 9 10.02 -11.83 15.68
C LEU A 9 9.43 -10.45 15.37
N LEU A 10 8.80 -9.78 16.34
CA LEU A 10 8.16 -8.47 16.13
C LEU A 10 9.13 -7.38 15.60
N PRO A 11 10.35 -7.20 16.16
CA PRO A 11 11.29 -6.21 15.65
C PRO A 11 11.73 -6.47 14.20
N LEU A 12 11.75 -7.73 13.78
CA LEU A 12 12.09 -8.11 12.40
C LEU A 12 10.96 -7.77 11.42
N LEU A 13 9.70 -7.87 11.86
CA LEU A 13 8.52 -7.52 11.07
C LEU A 13 8.24 -6.01 11.05
N ALA A 14 8.66 -5.28 12.08
CA ALA A 14 8.47 -3.83 12.20
C ALA A 14 8.86 -3.04 10.93
N PRO A 15 10.04 -3.22 10.31
CA PRO A 15 10.39 -2.49 9.08
C PRO A 15 9.48 -2.85 7.91
N LEU A 16 9.06 -4.11 7.77
CA LEU A 16 8.15 -4.53 6.71
C LEU A 16 6.78 -3.87 6.86
N VAL A 17 6.24 -3.85 8.08
CA VAL A 17 4.97 -3.18 8.40
C VAL A 17 5.09 -1.67 8.18
N LEU A 18 6.21 -1.05 8.56
CA LEU A 18 6.43 0.38 8.35
C LEU A 18 6.42 0.74 6.85
N ILE A 19 7.13 -0.03 6.02
CA ILE A 19 7.14 0.15 4.55
C ILE A 19 5.73 -0.03 4.00
N GLN A 20 5.01 -1.06 4.44
CA GLN A 20 3.62 -1.30 4.03
C GLN A 20 2.72 -0.11 4.37
N LEU A 21 2.82 0.43 5.58
CA LEU A 21 2.01 1.58 6.03
C LEU A 21 2.35 2.85 5.24
N VAL A 22 3.64 3.11 5.03
CA VAL A 22 4.09 4.27 4.23
C VAL A 22 3.57 4.16 2.80
N LEU A 23 3.72 3.00 2.16
CA LEU A 23 3.21 2.76 0.80
C LEU A 23 1.68 2.88 0.73
N LEU A 24 0.97 2.31 1.70
CA LEU A 24 -0.49 2.37 1.77
C LEU A 24 -0.97 3.83 1.88
N VAL A 25 -0.43 4.58 2.85
CA VAL A 25 -0.81 5.98 3.07
C VAL A 25 -0.41 6.83 1.87
N ALA A 26 0.80 6.68 1.33
CA ALA A 26 1.24 7.39 0.15
C ALA A 26 0.32 7.12 -1.05
N GLY A 27 -0.03 5.86 -1.29
CA GLY A 27 -0.92 5.45 -2.39
C GLY A 27 -2.32 6.03 -2.25
N LEU A 28 -2.90 5.99 -1.04
CA LEU A 28 -4.21 6.58 -0.78
C LEU A 28 -4.22 8.10 -0.90
N LEU A 29 -3.18 8.78 -0.40
CA LEU A 29 -3.05 10.24 -0.54
C LEU A 29 -2.86 10.67 -1.99
N ASP A 30 -2.04 9.95 -2.74
CA ASP A 30 -1.83 10.18 -4.18
C ASP A 30 -3.14 9.94 -4.95
N LEU A 31 -3.81 8.81 -4.70
CA LEU A 31 -5.11 8.51 -5.29
C LEU A 31 -6.13 9.58 -4.95
N ALA A 32 -6.24 10.02 -3.69
CA ALA A 32 -7.16 11.06 -3.28
C ALA A 32 -6.93 12.37 -4.06
N LYS A 33 -5.67 12.79 -4.22
CA LYS A 33 -5.26 13.99 -4.97
C LYS A 33 -5.37 13.84 -6.49
N ALA A 34 -5.45 12.63 -7.02
CA ALA A 34 -5.62 12.42 -8.45
C ALA A 34 -6.99 12.95 -8.92
N GLU A 35 -7.01 14.19 -9.40
CA GLU A 35 -8.24 14.90 -9.78
C GLU A 35 -8.78 14.45 -11.14
N ARG A 36 -7.93 14.00 -12.09
CA ARG A 36 -8.46 13.69 -13.44
C ARG A 36 -7.94 12.50 -14.22
N ARG A 37 -6.89 11.76 -13.85
CA ARG A 37 -6.45 10.62 -14.67
C ARG A 37 -5.75 9.54 -13.85
N THR A 38 -6.51 8.52 -13.49
CA THR A 38 -5.99 7.18 -13.14
C THR A 38 -6.32 6.26 -14.31
N ARG A 39 -5.49 5.26 -14.57
CA ARG A 39 -5.76 4.26 -15.61
C ARG A 39 -6.92 3.36 -15.16
N GLY A 40 -8.13 3.71 -15.58
CA GLY A 40 -9.37 3.08 -15.11
C GLY A 40 -10.02 3.81 -13.92
N PRO A 41 -11.12 3.28 -13.37
CA PRO A 41 -11.92 3.99 -12.39
C PRO A 41 -11.19 4.13 -11.05
N LYS A 42 -11.24 5.32 -10.46
CA LYS A 42 -10.56 5.66 -9.20
C LYS A 42 -10.88 4.70 -8.04
N TRP A 43 -12.13 4.23 -7.96
CA TRP A 43 -12.56 3.30 -6.92
C TRP A 43 -11.89 1.92 -7.01
N LEU A 44 -11.56 1.45 -8.22
CA LEU A 44 -10.85 0.19 -8.42
C LEU A 44 -9.47 0.26 -7.77
N TRP A 45 -8.76 1.37 -7.96
CA TRP A 45 -7.45 1.58 -7.37
C TRP A 45 -7.49 1.67 -5.85
N ALA A 46 -8.54 2.25 -5.26
CA ALA A 46 -8.71 2.23 -3.81
C ALA A 46 -8.80 0.79 -3.27
N VAL A 47 -9.57 -0.07 -3.94
CA VAL A 47 -9.69 -1.50 -3.59
C VAL A 47 -8.34 -2.20 -3.74
N VAL A 48 -7.63 -1.98 -4.86
CA VAL A 48 -6.31 -2.58 -5.11
C VAL A 48 -5.32 -2.21 -4.00
N ILE A 49 -5.24 -0.91 -3.66
CA ILE A 49 -4.34 -0.39 -2.62
C ILE A 49 -4.65 -0.99 -1.23
N LEU A 50 -5.93 -1.16 -0.89
CA LEU A 50 -6.35 -1.62 0.44
C LEU A 50 -6.25 -3.14 0.62
N PHE A 51 -6.48 -3.94 -0.42
CA PHE A 51 -6.71 -5.38 -0.28
C PHE A 51 -5.60 -6.29 -0.82
N ILE A 52 -4.60 -5.75 -1.54
CA ILE A 52 -3.52 -6.55 -2.16
C ILE A 52 -2.18 -6.35 -1.42
N SER A 53 -2.22 -6.05 -0.11
CA SER A 53 -1.04 -5.86 0.75
C SER A 53 -0.02 -4.91 0.12
N ILE A 54 1.26 -5.27 0.03
CA ILE A 54 2.31 -4.37 -0.46
C ILE A 54 2.23 -4.21 -1.98
N LEU A 55 1.68 -5.23 -2.66
CA LEU A 55 1.55 -5.23 -4.11
C LEU A 55 0.50 -4.21 -4.56
N GLY A 56 -0.57 -3.99 -3.80
CA GLY A 56 -1.63 -3.03 -4.13
C GLY A 56 -1.10 -1.62 -4.40
N PRO A 57 -0.49 -0.95 -3.41
CA PRO A 57 0.15 0.35 -3.59
C PRO A 57 1.23 0.36 -4.67
N VAL A 58 2.06 -0.69 -4.76
CA VAL A 58 3.14 -0.79 -5.76
C VAL A 58 2.56 -0.83 -7.17
N ILE A 59 1.54 -1.64 -7.43
CA ILE A 59 0.86 -1.72 -8.73
C ILE A 59 0.19 -0.38 -9.05
N TYR A 60 -0.44 0.27 -8.06
CA TYR A 60 -1.02 1.59 -8.26
C TYR A 60 0.03 2.60 -8.73
N PHE A 61 1.19 2.70 -8.05
CA PHE A 61 2.24 3.62 -8.44
C PHE A 61 2.86 3.32 -9.81
N LEU A 62 2.99 2.05 -10.18
CA LEU A 62 3.61 1.64 -11.45
C LEU A 62 2.66 1.70 -12.65
N ALA A 63 1.37 1.39 -12.44
CA ALA A 63 0.43 1.16 -13.54
C ALA A 63 -0.90 1.90 -13.39
N GLY A 64 -1.29 2.32 -12.18
CA GLY A 64 -2.57 2.98 -11.92
C GLY A 64 -2.52 4.49 -12.00
N ARG A 65 -1.41 5.09 -11.54
CA ARG A 65 -1.13 6.52 -11.67
C ARG A 65 -0.85 6.84 -13.13
N GLU A 66 -1.64 7.73 -13.70
CA GLU A 66 -1.33 8.33 -14.99
C GLU A 66 -0.45 9.55 -14.72
N GLU A 67 0.78 9.53 -15.23
CA GLU A 67 1.67 10.68 -15.17
C GLU A 67 1.12 11.77 -16.10
N ALA A 68 1.07 13.01 -15.60
CA ALA A 68 0.64 14.17 -16.37
C ALA A 68 1.64 14.49 -17.50
#